data_AF-A0A9E3S7E8-F1
#
_entry.id   AF-A0A9E3S7E8-F1
#
_cell.length_a   1.000
_cell.length_b   1.000
_cell.length_c   1.000
_cell.angle_alpha   90.00
_cell.angle_beta   90.00
_cell.angle_gamma   90.00
#
_symmetry.space_group_name_H-M   'P 1'
#
loop_
_entity.id
_entity.type
_entity.pdbx_description
1 polymer ?
#
loop_
_entity_poly.entity_id
_entity_poly.type
_entity_poly.pdbx_seq_one_letter_code
_entity_poly.pdbx_strand_id
1 'polypeptide(L)' 'MDQIDIASLKEFFAKGETKSVSFRKTQLKLLLSLINHYESSILDALYADLGKSPFEAYATEI' A
#
# COMPACT_ATOMS: atom_id res chain seq x y z
N MET A 1 -16.32 6.41 -2.12
CA MET A 1 -15.20 5.50 -2.44
C MET A 1 -15.82 4.34 -3.17
N ASP A 2 -15.50 4.15 -4.45
CA ASP A 2 -16.04 3.03 -5.21
C ASP A 2 -15.60 1.72 -4.56
N GLN A 3 -16.57 0.88 -4.24
CA GLN A 3 -16.35 -0.38 -3.57
C GLN A 3 -15.73 -1.36 -4.58
N ILE A 4 -14.47 -1.74 -4.37
CA ILE A 4 -13.82 -2.77 -5.18
C ILE A 4 -14.57 -4.09 -4.93
N ASP A 5 -15.20 -4.63 -5.97
CA ASP A 5 -15.92 -5.90 -5.86
C ASP A 5 -14.98 -7.11 -6.12
N ILE A 6 -15.29 -8.26 -5.51
CA ILE A 6 -14.47 -9.48 -5.61
C ILE A 6 -14.44 -10.05 -7.04
N ALA A 7 -15.52 -9.91 -7.81
CA ALA A 7 -15.57 -10.39 -9.19
C ALA A 7 -14.59 -9.61 -10.08
N SER A 8 -14.54 -8.28 -9.97
CA SER A 8 -13.62 -7.42 -10.71
C SER A 8 -12.15 -7.72 -10.41
N LEU A 9 -11.82 -8.02 -9.14
CA LEU A 9 -10.48 -8.47 -8.75
C LEU A 9 -10.12 -9.82 -9.38
N LYS A 10 -11.05 -10.77 -9.38
CA LYS A 10 -10.86 -12.08 -10.02
C LYS A 10 -10.68 -11.94 -11.53
N GLU A 11 -11.46 -11.08 -12.18
CA GLU A 11 -11.33 -10.79 -13.60
C GLU A 11 -9.97 -10.16 -13.93
N PHE A 12 -9.52 -9.18 -13.15
CA PHE A 12 -8.20 -8.58 -13.35
C PHE A 12 -7.07 -9.60 -13.16
N PHE A 13 -7.15 -10.43 -12.13
CA PHE A 13 -6.17 -11.50 -11.92
C PHE A 13 -6.17 -12.52 -13.06
N ALA A 14 -7.35 -12.88 -13.58
CA ALA A 14 -7.51 -13.81 -14.69
C ALA A 14 -6.89 -13.31 -16.01
N LYS A 15 -6.77 -11.99 -16.21
CA LYS A 15 -6.03 -11.40 -17.34
C LYS A 15 -4.53 -11.76 -17.33
N GLY A 16 -3.99 -12.18 -16.18
CA GLY A 16 -2.61 -12.67 -16.06
C GLY A 16 -1.54 -11.59 -15.94
N GLU A 17 -1.91 -10.30 -15.99
CA GLU A 17 -0.98 -9.15 -15.87
C GLU A 17 -0.11 -9.22 -14.62
N THR A 18 -0.70 -9.65 -13.50
CA THR A 18 -0.02 -9.80 -12.19
C THR A 18 1.09 -10.85 -12.19
N LYS A 19 1.15 -11.76 -13.17
CA LYS A 19 2.20 -12.79 -13.31
C LYS A 19 3.51 -12.19 -13.85
N SER A 20 3.43 -11.11 -14.62
CA SER A 20 4.60 -10.46 -15.20
C SER A 20 5.54 -9.94 -14.12
N VAL A 21 6.84 -10.28 -14.22
CA VAL A 21 7.87 -9.74 -13.33
C VAL A 21 7.97 -8.21 -13.46
N SER A 22 7.81 -7.69 -14.68
CA SER A 22 7.85 -6.24 -14.93
C SER A 22 6.70 -5.53 -14.21
N PHE A 23 5.48 -6.07 -14.34
CA PHE A 23 4.30 -5.54 -13.64
C PHE A 23 4.53 -5.52 -12.12
N ARG A 24 4.97 -6.64 -11.53
CA ARG A 24 5.24 -6.72 -10.09
C ARG A 24 6.28 -5.69 -9.63
N LYS A 25 7.37 -5.51 -10.39
CA LYS A 25 8.38 -4.48 -10.08
C LYS A 25 7.82 -3.07 -10.16
N THR A 26 6.99 -2.77 -11.16
CA THR A 26 6.32 -1.47 -11.29
C THR A 26 5.41 -1.19 -10.10
N GLN A 27 4.57 -2.17 -9.71
CA GLN A 27 3.68 -2.01 -8.55
C GLN A 27 4.44 -1.85 -7.23
N LEU A 28 5.56 -2.56 -7.03
CA LEU A 28 6.39 -2.40 -5.83
C LEU A 28 7.05 -1.01 -5.76
N LYS A 29 7.54 -0.50 -6.89
CA LYS A 29 8.09 0.87 -6.95
C LYS A 29 7.02 1.92 -6.68
N LEU A 30 5.81 1.71 -7.21
CA LEU A 30 4.67 2.58 -6.92
C LEU A 30 4.33 2.55 -5.44
N LEU A 31 4.25 1.37 -4.82
CA LEU A 31 3.99 1.23 -3.38
C LEU A 31 5.04 1.98 -2.55
N LEU A 32 6.32 1.79 -2.83
CA LEU A 32 7.40 2.52 -2.16
C LEU A 32 7.25 4.04 -2.31
N SER A 33 6.95 4.51 -3.53
CA SER A 33 6.72 5.94 -3.77
C SER A 33 5.52 6.47 -3.00
N LEU A 34 4.46 5.68 -2.84
CA LEU A 34 3.27 6.06 -2.09
C LEU A 34 3.56 6.11 -0.58
N ILE A 35 4.28 5.13 -0.03
CA ILE A 35 4.69 5.13 1.38
C ILE A 35 5.50 6.40 1.68
N ASN A 36 6.51 6.71 0.86
CA ASN A 36 7.33 7.92 1.03
C ASN A 36 6.49 9.21 0.89
N HIS A 37 5.54 9.25 -0.04
CA HIS A 37 4.70 10.42 -0.25
C HIS A 37 3.72 10.66 0.91
N TYR A 38 3.19 9.60 1.50
CA TYR A 38 2.19 9.65 2.57
C TYR A 38 2.75 9.38 3.97
N GLU A 39 4.07 9.36 4.15
CA GLU A 39 4.73 9.01 5.42
C GLU A 39 4.14 9.78 6.61
N SER A 40 4.03 11.11 6.52
CA SER A 40 3.44 11.92 7.59
C SER A 40 2.00 11.51 7.91
N SER A 41 1.17 11.28 6.89
CA SER A 41 -0.23 10.86 7.09
C SER A 41 -0.34 9.47 7.71
N ILE A 42 0.59 8.56 7.36
CA ILE A 42 0.67 7.22 7.96
C ILE A 42 1.07 7.33 9.43
N LEU A 43 2.08 8.14 9.76
CA LEU A 43 2.52 8.38 11.14
C LEU A 43 1.41 9.01 11.99
N ASP A 44 0.70 10.01 11.46
CA ASP A 44 -0.42 10.66 12.14
C ASP A 44 -1.55 9.65 12.43
N ALA A 45 -1.87 8.78 11.48
CA ALA A 45 -2.86 7.72 11.66
C ALA A 45 -2.42 6.69 12.71
N LEU A 46 -1.15 6.24 12.68
CA LEU A 46 -0.60 5.31 13.66
C LEU A 46 -0.58 5.90 15.07
N TYR A 47 -0.35 7.21 15.21
CA TYR A 47 -0.50 7.90 16.48
C TYR A 47 -1.96 7.97 16.94
N ALA A 48 -2.89 8.33 16.04
CA ALA A 48 -4.30 8.45 16.37
C ALA A 48 -4.94 7.11 16.78
N ASP A 49 -4.60 6.03 16.07
CA ASP A 49 -5.21 4.71 16.29
C ASP A 49 -4.50 3.89 17.38
N LEU A 50 -3.17 3.98 17.45
CA LEU A 50 -2.35 3.10 18.29
C LEU A 50 -1.51 3.85 19.33
N GLY A 51 -1.46 5.18 19.29
CA GLY A 51 -0.63 5.99 20.20
C GLY A 51 0.88 5.84 19.98
N LYS A 52 1.32 5.19 18.88
CA LYS A 52 2.75 5.00 18.59
C LYS A 52 3.43 6.34 18.35
N SER A 53 4.55 6.58 19.03
CA SER A 53 5.37 7.76 18.74
C SER A 53 5.91 7.72 17.30
N PRO A 54 6.19 8.86 16.65
CA PRO A 54 6.67 8.89 15.27
C PRO A 54 7.91 8.00 15.03
N PHE A 55 8.84 7.96 15.99
CA PHE A 55 10.04 7.13 15.91
C PHE A 55 9.73 5.63 15.90
N GLU A 56 8.88 5.17 16.82
CA GLU A 56 8.48 3.77 16.91
C GLU A 56 7.68 3.33 15.67
N ALA A 57 6.73 4.16 15.25
CA ALA A 57 5.92 3.94 14.07
C ALA A 57 6.79 3.81 12.81
N TYR A 58 7.74 4.74 12.61
CA TYR A 58 8.68 4.68 11.50
C TYR A 58 9.51 3.38 11.56
N ALA A 59 10.16 3.08 12.68
CA ALA A 59 11.08 1.93 12.76
C ALA A 59 10.42 0.55 12.61
N THR A 60 9.10 0.44 12.83
CA THR A 60 8.40 -0.86 12.84
C THR A 60 7.43 -1.06 11.69
N GLU A 61 6.95 0.00 11.05
CA GLU A 61 5.88 -0.05 10.05
C GLU A 61 6.22 0.64 8.73
N ILE A 62 7.35 1.39 8.66
CA ILE A 62 7.79 2.16 7.47
C ILE A 62 9.20 1.73 7.03
#